data_AF-A0A1E3YAD6-F1
#
_entry.id   AF-A0A1E3YAD6-F1
#
_cell.length_a   1.000
_cell.length_b   1.000
_cell.length_c   1.000
_cell.angle_alpha   90.00
_cell.angle_beta   90.00
_cell.angle_gamma   90.00
#
_symmetry.space_group_name_H-M   'P 1'
#
loop_
_entity.id
_entity.type
_entity.pdbx_description
1 polymer ?
#
loop_
_entity_poly.entity_id
_entity_poly.type
_entity_poly.pdbx_seq_one_letter_code
_entity_poly.pdbx_strand_id
1 'polypeptide(L)'
;MCIVGATAGIVGGARSSGMTETTKLGPRKATSPVVAVPRRWLIGLMACVVVPWLVVGGWWWITSEPSDDLAPPAAVEAGVSPAVGPWGELSVTPIVISPPMEYVSRVWGELQPSVWHFPPMTGDELETLLRSFGLAAADAARLRTGARAADPVPGVFVTPEADLVARMSHEVRGNVYLWLAKSALSGYTDRPINFDQVSSYRFYGQSIDEWLGAPVSAETRKLVEPYVYRRDGFMFFADIEQVRSRITNADELQRLAKQLLRHATVLVHLRVPPSVSLDDVAEYWGRGGRRTDLRPLLESAVRANGGAGLIDISHLLPTVARDHLYRYPRPTVEDLSRPLLANCLWTALNFFNPTPDDRFLDPEIALATLKSDYYVVQDNFQLGDVVAFADRHGNLVHVAVHLAGDLVFSKNGTSALAPWSILPLSRLRGHYAEYADDWQITYHRRKDM
;
A
#
# COMPACT_ATOMS: atom_id res chain seq x y z
N MET A 1 20.54 -7.04 -6.54
CA MET A 1 21.13 -7.23 -5.20
C MET A 1 20.81 -8.67 -4.80
N CYS A 2 21.82 -9.54 -4.81
CA CYS A 2 21.68 -10.99 -4.67
C CYS A 2 22.09 -11.41 -3.25
N ILE A 3 21.27 -12.21 -2.56
CA ILE A 3 21.71 -13.03 -1.43
C ILE A 3 21.05 -14.42 -1.61
N VAL A 4 21.91 -15.43 -1.61
CA VAL A 4 21.62 -16.85 -1.85
C VAL A 4 21.28 -17.51 -0.52
N GLY A 5 20.15 -18.23 -0.45
CA GLY A 5 19.78 -19.07 0.69
C GLY A 5 20.35 -20.48 0.54
N ALA A 6 20.88 -21.04 1.63
CA ALA A 6 21.31 -22.44 1.72
C ALA A 6 20.42 -23.17 2.74
N THR A 7 19.65 -24.15 2.27
CA THR A 7 18.88 -25.08 3.11
C THR A 7 19.65 -26.40 3.24
N ALA A 8 19.89 -26.84 4.48
CA ALA A 8 20.42 -28.15 4.79
C ALA A 8 19.26 -29.09 5.20
N GLY A 9 19.10 -30.18 4.46
CA GLY A 9 18.17 -31.26 4.77
C GLY A 9 18.74 -32.22 5.80
N ILE A 10 17.87 -32.79 6.63
CA ILE A 10 18.18 -33.97 7.45
C ILE A 10 17.11 -35.03 7.18
N VAL A 11 17.58 -36.17 6.66
CA VAL A 11 16.84 -37.41 6.46
C VAL A 11 17.27 -38.41 7.55
N GLY A 12 16.32 -39.16 8.08
CA GLY A 12 16.53 -40.59 8.36
C GLY A 12 16.27 -41.05 9.80
N GLY A 13 15.50 -42.14 9.91
CA GLY A 13 15.63 -43.05 11.04
C GLY A 13 14.34 -43.69 11.54
N ALA A 14 13.82 -44.67 10.80
CA ALA A 14 12.84 -45.62 11.33
C ALA A 14 13.48 -46.56 12.36
N ARG A 15 12.75 -46.92 13.42
CA ARG A 15 12.94 -48.17 14.17
C ARG A 15 11.62 -48.68 14.76
N SER A 16 11.43 -49.98 14.62
CA SER A 16 10.26 -50.78 14.93
C SER A 16 10.29 -51.39 16.34
N SER A 17 9.09 -51.82 16.75
CA SER A 17 8.79 -52.98 17.62
C SER A 17 8.55 -52.71 19.10
N GLY A 18 7.35 -53.09 19.54
CA GLY A 18 6.89 -53.09 20.93
C GLY A 18 5.49 -53.70 21.01
N MET A 19 5.44 -54.97 21.37
CA MET A 19 4.27 -55.86 21.49
C MET A 19 3.64 -55.73 22.89
N THR A 20 2.31 -55.77 23.01
CA THR A 20 1.50 -56.23 24.19
C THR A 20 0.00 -56.04 23.85
N GLU A 21 -0.73 -57.13 23.57
CA GLU A 21 -1.60 -57.91 24.47
C GLU A 21 -3.00 -57.32 24.77
N THR A 22 -3.96 -57.84 24.01
CA THR A 22 -5.36 -58.22 24.33
C THR A 22 -6.14 -57.55 25.47
N THR A 23 -7.31 -56.98 25.14
CA THR A 23 -8.57 -57.31 25.85
C THR A 23 -9.78 -57.16 24.92
N LYS A 24 -10.59 -58.22 24.80
CA LYS A 24 -11.87 -58.28 24.07
C LYS A 24 -12.98 -57.58 24.87
N LEU A 25 -13.76 -56.72 24.25
CA LEU A 25 -15.14 -56.42 24.65
C LEU A 25 -16.05 -56.37 23.42
N GLY A 26 -17.10 -57.20 23.42
CA GLY A 26 -18.10 -57.28 22.35
C GLY A 26 -19.06 -56.08 22.32
N PRO A 27 -19.78 -55.84 21.20
CA PRO A 27 -20.59 -54.65 21.04
C PRO A 27 -21.94 -54.77 21.77
N ARG A 28 -22.22 -53.83 22.69
CA ARG A 28 -23.57 -53.57 23.20
C ARG A 28 -24.33 -52.72 22.19
N LYS A 29 -25.46 -53.23 21.67
CA LYS A 29 -26.44 -52.45 20.91
C LYS A 29 -27.14 -51.47 21.86
N ALA A 30 -26.96 -50.17 21.64
CA ALA A 30 -27.82 -49.13 22.19
C ALA A 30 -28.76 -48.65 21.08
N THR A 31 -30.06 -48.90 21.23
CA THR A 31 -31.09 -48.38 20.33
C THR A 31 -31.59 -47.04 20.86
N SER A 32 -31.15 -45.93 20.24
CA SER A 32 -31.74 -44.61 20.46
C SER A 32 -33.07 -44.51 19.69
N PRO A 33 -34.17 -44.00 20.29
CA PRO A 33 -35.42 -43.82 19.57
C PRO A 33 -35.27 -42.66 18.58
N VAL A 34 -35.40 -42.94 17.29
CA VAL A 34 -35.42 -41.92 16.23
C VAL A 34 -36.77 -41.22 16.29
N VAL A 35 -36.78 -39.97 16.76
CA VAL A 35 -37.95 -39.08 16.68
C VAL A 35 -38.10 -38.66 15.22
N ALA A 36 -39.11 -39.20 14.54
CA ALA A 36 -39.42 -38.82 13.17
C ALA A 36 -40.09 -37.44 13.15
N VAL A 37 -39.32 -36.40 12.83
CA VAL A 37 -39.85 -35.05 12.61
C VAL A 37 -40.56 -35.01 11.25
N PRO A 38 -41.87 -34.68 11.19
CA PRO A 38 -42.59 -34.63 9.93
C PRO A 38 -41.99 -33.58 8.99
N ARG A 39 -41.83 -33.91 7.71
CA ARG A 39 -41.24 -33.02 6.68
C ARG A 39 -41.90 -31.62 6.62
N ARG A 40 -43.19 -31.53 6.93
CA ARG A 40 -43.96 -30.27 7.06
C ARG A 40 -43.46 -29.34 8.17
N TRP A 41 -42.93 -29.88 9.27
CA TRP A 41 -42.35 -29.08 10.37
C TRP A 41 -40.98 -28.52 9.98
N LEU A 42 -40.17 -29.28 9.26
CA LEU A 42 -38.89 -28.80 8.72
C LEU A 42 -39.08 -27.68 7.69
N ILE A 43 -40.10 -27.80 6.82
CA ILE A 43 -40.44 -26.76 5.84
C ILE A 43 -40.95 -25.50 6.56
N GLY A 44 -41.81 -25.64 7.58
CA GLY A 44 -42.27 -24.50 8.39
C GLY A 44 -41.13 -23.78 9.09
N LEU A 45 -40.19 -24.53 9.70
CA LEU A 45 -39.04 -23.96 10.40
C LEU A 45 -38.05 -23.28 9.43
N MET A 46 -37.83 -23.86 8.24
CA MET A 46 -37.03 -23.25 7.18
C MET A 46 -37.67 -21.95 6.67
N ALA A 47 -38.98 -21.91 6.48
CA ALA A 47 -39.68 -20.69 6.07
C ALA A 47 -39.57 -19.59 7.13
N CYS A 48 -39.70 -19.93 8.42
CA CYS A 48 -39.53 -18.97 9.52
C CYS A 48 -38.10 -18.41 9.62
N VAL A 49 -37.08 -19.14 9.16
CA VAL A 49 -35.69 -18.65 9.15
C VAL A 49 -35.40 -17.86 7.89
N VAL A 50 -35.79 -18.34 6.71
CA VAL A 50 -35.37 -17.75 5.43
C VAL A 50 -36.16 -16.50 5.05
N VAL A 51 -37.47 -16.49 5.31
CA VAL A 51 -38.35 -15.37 4.87
C VAL A 51 -37.97 -14.03 5.53
N PRO A 52 -37.65 -13.95 6.84
CA PRO A 52 -37.19 -12.69 7.43
C PRO A 52 -35.94 -12.12 6.77
N TRP A 53 -34.97 -12.97 6.40
CA TRP A 53 -33.74 -12.51 5.73
C TRP A 53 -33.98 -12.05 4.29
N LEU A 54 -34.94 -12.64 3.57
CA LEU A 54 -35.35 -12.15 2.25
C LEU A 54 -36.03 -10.79 2.33
N VAL A 55 -36.83 -10.55 3.38
CA VAL A 55 -37.45 -9.23 3.62
C VAL A 55 -36.40 -8.19 3.99
N VAL A 56 -35.42 -8.53 4.85
CA VAL A 56 -34.30 -7.63 5.19
C VAL A 56 -33.43 -7.34 3.96
N GLY A 57 -33.08 -8.36 3.17
CA GLY A 57 -32.30 -8.19 1.93
C GLY A 57 -33.03 -7.36 0.88
N GLY A 58 -34.34 -7.57 0.71
CA GLY A 58 -35.19 -6.77 -0.17
C GLY A 58 -35.32 -5.33 0.30
N TRP A 59 -35.48 -5.11 1.62
CA TRP A 59 -35.55 -3.76 2.18
C TRP A 59 -34.23 -3.02 2.01
N TRP A 60 -33.09 -3.68 2.27
CA TRP A 60 -31.76 -3.12 2.07
C TRP A 60 -31.55 -2.71 0.60
N TRP A 61 -31.96 -3.54 -0.36
CA TRP A 61 -31.84 -3.20 -1.79
C TRP A 61 -32.74 -2.01 -2.18
N ILE A 62 -33.94 -1.91 -1.62
CA ILE A 62 -34.88 -0.82 -1.92
C ILE A 62 -34.46 0.50 -1.24
N THR A 63 -33.80 0.45 -0.07
CA THR A 63 -33.31 1.66 0.63
C THR A 63 -31.87 2.03 0.27
N SER A 64 -31.15 1.16 -0.44
CA SER A 64 -29.84 1.49 -1.01
C SER A 64 -30.08 2.36 -2.23
N GLU A 65 -30.10 3.68 -2.05
CA GLU A 65 -29.90 4.56 -3.20
C GLU A 65 -28.55 4.21 -3.84
N PRO A 66 -28.49 3.98 -5.16
CA PRO A 66 -27.22 3.94 -5.87
C PRO A 66 -26.55 5.29 -5.63
N SER A 67 -25.42 5.32 -4.92
CA SER A 67 -24.60 6.51 -4.79
C SER A 67 -23.95 6.80 -6.14
N ASP A 68 -24.72 7.35 -7.07
CA ASP A 68 -24.34 7.73 -8.43
C ASP A 68 -23.89 9.21 -8.48
N ASP A 69 -23.28 9.70 -7.40
CA ASP A 69 -22.56 10.98 -7.37
C ASP A 69 -21.06 10.73 -7.13
N LEU A 70 -20.43 10.02 -8.06
CA LEU A 70 -19.01 10.18 -8.32
C LEU A 70 -18.85 10.90 -9.66
N ALA A 71 -19.10 12.22 -9.62
CA ALA A 71 -18.45 13.11 -10.56
C ALA A 71 -16.93 12.79 -10.55
N PRO A 72 -16.27 12.70 -11.73
CA PRO A 72 -14.84 12.45 -11.79
C PRO A 72 -14.13 13.48 -10.90
N PRO A 73 -13.12 13.08 -10.10
CA PRO A 73 -12.45 14.03 -9.23
C PRO A 73 -11.88 15.15 -10.10
N ALA A 74 -12.47 16.34 -9.93
CA ALA A 74 -11.91 17.57 -10.44
C ALA A 74 -10.46 17.64 -10.01
N ALA A 75 -9.62 18.10 -10.93
CA ALA A 75 -8.20 18.34 -10.72
C ALA A 75 -7.96 18.92 -9.33
N VAL A 76 -7.04 18.31 -8.58
CA VAL A 76 -6.70 18.67 -7.20
C VAL A 76 -6.43 20.16 -7.11
N GLU A 77 -7.41 20.87 -6.58
CA GLU A 77 -7.33 22.29 -6.33
C GLU A 77 -6.18 22.53 -5.36
N ALA A 78 -5.32 23.48 -5.74
CA ALA A 78 -4.53 24.23 -4.79
C ALA A 78 -5.51 24.89 -3.81
N GLY A 79 -5.61 24.33 -2.60
CA GLY A 79 -6.46 24.84 -1.54
C GLY A 79 -7.53 23.86 -1.08
N VAL A 80 -7.13 22.72 -0.49
CA VAL A 80 -8.01 22.03 0.46
C VAL A 80 -8.32 23.06 1.55
N SER A 81 -9.57 23.53 1.61
CA SER A 81 -10.03 24.38 2.71
C SER A 81 -9.67 23.68 4.02
N PRO A 82 -9.02 24.36 4.98
CA PRO A 82 -8.63 23.75 6.24
C PRO A 82 -9.86 23.14 6.92
N ALA A 83 -9.92 21.82 7.04
CA ALA A 83 -10.92 21.17 7.86
C ALA A 83 -10.65 21.58 9.32
N VAL A 84 -11.46 22.51 9.83
CA VAL A 84 -11.42 22.90 11.24
C VAL A 84 -12.07 21.78 12.04
N GLY A 85 -11.35 21.26 13.03
CA GLY A 85 -11.84 20.20 13.91
C GLY A 85 -11.35 20.37 15.35
N PRO A 86 -11.52 19.35 16.22
CA PRO A 86 -10.97 19.37 17.57
C PRO A 86 -9.43 19.49 17.59
N TRP A 87 -8.78 19.16 16.47
CA TRP A 87 -7.35 19.36 16.23
C TRP A 87 -6.96 20.81 15.88
N GLY A 88 -7.92 21.72 15.70
CA GLY A 88 -7.70 23.08 15.21
C GLY A 88 -7.83 23.20 13.68
N GLU A 89 -7.19 24.23 13.12
CA GLU A 89 -7.21 24.51 11.68
C GLU A 89 -5.87 24.16 11.04
N LEU A 90 -5.90 23.36 9.97
CA LEU A 90 -4.69 22.88 9.31
C LEU A 90 -4.48 23.54 7.94
N SER A 91 -3.33 24.18 7.74
CA SER A 91 -2.88 24.61 6.43
C SER A 91 -1.85 23.63 5.88
N VAL A 92 -1.97 23.33 4.59
CA VAL A 92 -1.20 22.30 3.91
C VAL A 92 -0.42 22.92 2.77
N THR A 93 0.89 22.74 2.77
CA THR A 93 1.78 23.22 1.70
C THR A 93 2.39 22.02 0.96
N PRO A 94 2.07 21.80 -0.32
CA PRO A 94 2.70 20.75 -1.11
C PRO A 94 4.21 20.95 -1.20
N ILE A 95 4.96 19.88 -0.98
CA ILE A 95 6.42 19.85 -1.17
C ILE A 95 6.82 18.55 -1.86
N VAL A 96 8.04 18.50 -2.38
CA VAL A 96 8.63 17.30 -2.95
C VAL A 96 9.95 17.00 -2.28
N ILE A 97 10.12 15.76 -1.83
CA ILE A 97 11.36 15.26 -1.23
C ILE A 97 11.99 14.20 -2.14
N SER A 98 13.29 13.98 -1.99
CA SER A 98 14.05 12.94 -2.70
C SER A 98 15.08 12.33 -1.77
N PRO A 99 15.49 11.07 -1.98
CA PRO A 99 16.58 10.48 -1.18
C PRO A 99 17.85 11.29 -1.39
N PRO A 100 18.72 11.46 -0.36
CA PRO A 100 20.05 12.03 -0.53
C PRO A 100 20.80 11.35 -1.69
N MET A 101 21.64 12.09 -2.41
CA MET A 101 22.34 11.54 -3.59
C MET A 101 23.22 10.34 -3.22
N GLU A 102 23.76 10.37 -2.01
CA GLU A 102 24.60 9.35 -1.40
C GLU A 102 23.87 8.02 -1.21
N TYR A 103 22.54 8.03 -1.14
CA TYR A 103 21.72 6.82 -0.98
C TYR A 103 21.38 6.19 -2.33
N VAL A 104 21.60 6.91 -3.42
CA VAL A 104 21.25 6.47 -4.78
C VAL A 104 22.48 5.83 -5.41
N SER A 105 22.37 4.55 -5.75
CA SER A 105 23.47 3.80 -6.36
C SER A 105 23.83 4.34 -7.75
N ARG A 106 25.15 4.40 -8.02
CA ARG A 106 25.70 4.58 -9.37
C ARG A 106 25.77 3.27 -10.16
N VAL A 107 25.69 2.14 -9.47
CA VAL A 107 25.85 0.80 -10.02
C VAL A 107 24.50 0.10 -10.00
N TRP A 108 24.00 -0.27 -11.18
CA TRP A 108 22.66 -0.79 -11.36
C TRP A 108 22.60 -2.29 -11.68
N GLY A 109 23.74 -2.98 -11.61
CA GLY A 109 23.85 -4.39 -11.97
C GLY A 109 23.68 -4.63 -13.48
N GLU A 110 23.52 -5.91 -13.84
CA GLU A 110 23.40 -6.33 -15.24
C GLU A 110 22.03 -5.97 -15.83
N LEU A 111 22.02 -5.62 -17.13
CA LEU A 111 20.81 -5.44 -17.93
C LEU A 111 19.97 -6.71 -17.89
N GLN A 112 18.67 -6.54 -17.64
CA GLN A 112 17.72 -7.65 -17.64
C GLN A 112 16.76 -7.47 -18.81
N PRO A 113 16.39 -8.55 -19.52
CA PRO A 113 15.34 -8.46 -20.53
C PRO A 113 14.02 -8.10 -19.86
N SER A 114 13.23 -7.23 -20.51
CA SER A 114 11.84 -7.02 -20.10
C SER A 114 11.07 -8.30 -20.41
N VAL A 115 10.55 -8.96 -19.37
CA VAL A 115 9.74 -10.17 -19.50
C VAL A 115 8.41 -9.94 -18.82
N TRP A 116 7.33 -10.14 -19.56
CA TRP A 116 5.98 -10.11 -19.04
C TRP A 116 5.50 -11.53 -18.80
N HIS A 117 4.92 -11.75 -17.63
CA HIS A 117 4.25 -12.99 -17.28
C HIS A 117 2.76 -12.76 -17.20
N PHE A 118 2.04 -13.74 -17.72
CA PHE A 118 0.60 -13.87 -17.65
C PHE A 118 0.30 -15.20 -16.94
N PRO A 119 -0.73 -15.30 -16.07
CA PRO A 119 -1.17 -16.57 -15.51
C PRO A 119 -1.54 -17.58 -16.61
N PRO A 120 -1.69 -18.87 -16.28
CA PRO A 120 -2.01 -19.90 -17.26
C PRO A 120 -3.21 -19.53 -18.14
N MET A 121 -2.95 -19.35 -19.44
CA MET A 121 -3.92 -19.04 -20.48
C MET A 121 -3.43 -19.54 -21.83
N THR A 122 -4.35 -19.75 -22.76
CA THR A 122 -4.05 -20.10 -24.16
C THR A 122 -3.52 -18.88 -24.93
N GLY A 123 -2.87 -19.13 -26.07
CA GLY A 123 -2.40 -18.04 -26.93
C GLY A 123 -3.52 -17.12 -27.44
N ASP A 124 -4.70 -17.67 -27.73
CA ASP A 124 -5.82 -16.89 -28.22
C ASP A 124 -6.48 -16.05 -27.11
N GLU A 125 -6.49 -16.57 -25.87
CA GLU A 125 -6.88 -15.79 -24.69
C GLU A 125 -5.90 -14.64 -24.44
N LEU A 126 -4.58 -14.89 -24.54
CA LEU A 126 -3.56 -13.85 -24.42
C LEU A 126 -3.74 -12.75 -25.49
N GLU A 127 -3.92 -13.12 -26.75
CA GLU A 127 -4.13 -12.15 -27.83
C GLU A 127 -5.41 -11.33 -27.60
N THR A 128 -6.50 -11.98 -27.21
CA THR A 128 -7.77 -11.32 -26.90
C THR A 128 -7.62 -10.34 -25.75
N LEU A 129 -6.94 -10.75 -24.67
CA LEU A 129 -6.62 -9.90 -23.53
C LEU A 129 -5.80 -8.67 -23.94
N LEU A 130 -4.71 -8.87 -24.67
CA LEU A 130 -3.85 -7.77 -25.13
C LEU A 130 -4.62 -6.77 -26.01
N ARG A 131 -5.50 -7.26 -26.89
CA ARG A 131 -6.38 -6.40 -27.70
C ARG A 131 -7.41 -5.65 -26.85
N SER A 132 -7.89 -6.25 -25.76
CA SER A 132 -8.81 -5.56 -24.84
C SER A 132 -8.18 -4.36 -24.14
N PHE A 133 -6.85 -4.32 -24.01
CA PHE A 133 -6.10 -3.15 -23.52
C PHE A 133 -5.88 -2.07 -24.57
N GLY A 134 -6.31 -2.30 -25.83
CA GLY A 134 -6.12 -1.39 -26.96
C GLY A 134 -4.89 -1.66 -27.80
N LEU A 135 -4.18 -2.79 -27.60
CA LEU A 135 -3.03 -3.15 -28.43
C LEU A 135 -3.47 -3.51 -29.86
N ALA A 136 -2.72 -3.06 -30.87
CA ALA A 136 -3.01 -3.36 -32.27
C ALA A 136 -2.99 -4.87 -32.54
N ALA A 137 -3.88 -5.35 -33.40
CA ALA A 137 -4.02 -6.78 -33.68
C ALA A 137 -2.71 -7.44 -34.14
N ALA A 138 -1.92 -6.74 -34.97
CA ALA A 138 -0.62 -7.24 -35.41
C ALA A 138 0.38 -7.40 -34.25
N ASP A 139 0.43 -6.44 -33.32
CA ASP A 139 1.33 -6.49 -32.17
C ASP A 139 0.88 -7.57 -31.17
N ALA A 140 -0.43 -7.70 -30.92
CA ALA A 140 -0.97 -8.76 -30.07
C ALA A 140 -0.67 -10.17 -30.64
N ALA A 141 -0.83 -10.37 -31.94
CA ALA A 141 -0.49 -11.63 -32.61
C ALA A 141 1.02 -11.93 -32.55
N ARG A 142 1.88 -10.92 -32.62
CA ARG A 142 3.34 -11.06 -32.45
C ARG A 142 3.69 -11.50 -31.02
N LEU A 143 3.12 -10.84 -30.01
CA LEU A 143 3.31 -11.23 -28.60
C LEU A 143 2.82 -12.66 -28.34
N ARG A 144 1.68 -13.06 -28.91
CA ARG A 144 1.20 -14.45 -28.87
C ARG A 144 2.19 -15.42 -29.49
N THR A 145 2.76 -15.10 -30.65
CA THR A 145 3.72 -15.98 -31.34
C THR A 145 5.03 -16.12 -30.56
N GLY A 146 5.45 -15.04 -29.88
CA GLY A 146 6.61 -15.02 -28.99
C GLY A 146 6.38 -15.65 -27.62
N ALA A 147 5.13 -15.93 -27.25
CA ALA A 147 4.75 -16.50 -25.97
C ALA A 147 5.38 -17.88 -25.74
N ARG A 148 5.90 -18.11 -24.54
CA ARG A 148 6.47 -19.39 -24.12
C ARG A 148 5.90 -19.78 -22.76
N ALA A 149 5.51 -21.04 -22.62
CA ALA A 149 5.32 -21.61 -21.29
C ALA A 149 6.71 -21.80 -20.66
N ALA A 150 6.85 -21.50 -19.37
CA ALA A 150 8.06 -21.80 -18.62
C ALA A 150 7.70 -22.60 -17.36
N ASP A 151 8.62 -23.48 -16.97
CA ASP A 151 8.60 -24.27 -15.73
C ASP A 151 9.72 -23.69 -14.83
N PRO A 152 9.58 -23.51 -13.50
CA PRO A 152 8.56 -24.03 -12.57
C PRO A 152 7.34 -23.14 -12.33
N VAL A 153 7.29 -21.93 -12.88
CA VAL A 153 6.24 -20.95 -12.58
C VAL A 153 5.11 -21.09 -13.61
N PRO A 154 3.90 -21.54 -13.21
CA PRO A 154 2.79 -21.69 -14.15
C PRO A 154 2.45 -20.36 -14.84
N GLY A 155 2.32 -20.40 -16.16
CA GLY A 155 1.89 -19.25 -16.94
C GLY A 155 2.56 -19.13 -18.30
N VAL A 156 2.37 -17.97 -18.91
CA VAL A 156 2.87 -17.61 -20.22
C VAL A 156 3.83 -16.43 -20.08
N PHE A 157 5.05 -16.60 -20.59
CA PHE A 157 6.08 -15.58 -20.60
C PHE A 157 6.22 -15.01 -21.99
N VAL A 158 6.32 -13.68 -22.05
CA VAL A 158 6.43 -12.91 -23.28
C VAL A 158 7.60 -11.94 -23.12
N THR A 159 8.51 -11.94 -24.08
CA THR A 159 9.56 -10.93 -24.18
C THR A 159 9.13 -9.93 -25.26
N PRO A 160 8.51 -8.79 -24.90
CA PRO A 160 8.11 -7.80 -25.89
C PRO A 160 9.35 -7.20 -26.56
N GLU A 161 9.24 -6.97 -27.87
CA GLU A 161 10.29 -6.27 -28.60
C GLU A 161 10.38 -4.81 -28.15
N ALA A 162 11.60 -4.27 -28.08
CA ALA A 162 11.83 -2.91 -27.60
C ALA A 162 11.08 -1.85 -28.44
N ASP A 163 10.88 -2.11 -29.73
CA ASP A 163 10.18 -1.22 -30.64
C ASP A 163 8.66 -1.21 -30.39
N LEU A 164 8.06 -2.36 -30.07
CA LEU A 164 6.68 -2.48 -29.62
C LEU A 164 6.49 -1.71 -28.32
N VAL A 165 7.36 -1.93 -27.34
CA VAL A 165 7.29 -1.23 -26.06
C VAL A 165 7.42 0.28 -26.27
N ALA A 166 8.33 0.75 -27.13
CA ALA A 166 8.51 2.18 -27.39
C ALA A 166 7.32 2.84 -28.10
N ARG A 167 6.56 2.10 -28.94
CA ARG A 167 5.43 2.64 -29.71
C ARG A 167 4.08 2.55 -29.01
N MET A 168 3.97 1.83 -27.88
CA MET A 168 2.73 1.80 -27.10
C MET A 168 2.30 3.21 -26.69
N SER A 169 1.03 3.55 -26.93
CA SER A 169 0.46 4.79 -26.39
C SER A 169 0.47 4.74 -24.85
N HIS A 170 0.44 5.92 -24.22
CA HIS A 170 0.44 6.00 -22.75
C HIS A 170 -0.76 5.26 -22.13
N GLU A 171 -1.91 5.29 -22.79
CA GLU A 171 -3.13 4.61 -22.36
C GLU A 171 -2.98 3.08 -22.45
N VAL A 172 -2.55 2.55 -23.60
CA VAL A 172 -2.34 1.11 -23.78
C VAL A 172 -1.29 0.61 -22.80
N ARG A 173 -0.17 1.34 -22.63
CA ARG A 173 0.87 1.01 -21.66
C ARG A 173 0.30 0.94 -20.24
N GLY A 174 -0.48 1.93 -19.83
CA GLY A 174 -1.11 1.97 -18.51
C GLY A 174 -2.02 0.77 -18.25
N ASN A 175 -2.84 0.41 -19.25
CA ASN A 175 -3.74 -0.76 -19.15
C ASN A 175 -2.96 -2.07 -19.04
N VAL A 176 -1.98 -2.29 -19.92
CA VAL A 176 -1.13 -3.50 -19.88
C VAL A 176 -0.38 -3.60 -18.56
N TYR A 177 0.28 -2.54 -18.11
CA TYR A 177 1.14 -2.59 -16.92
C TYR A 177 0.36 -2.70 -15.63
N LEU A 178 -0.80 -2.06 -15.53
CA LEU A 178 -1.66 -2.25 -14.37
C LEU A 178 -2.14 -3.70 -14.28
N TRP A 179 -2.53 -4.29 -15.40
CA TRP A 179 -2.95 -5.69 -15.41
C TRP A 179 -1.80 -6.61 -15.01
N LEU A 180 -0.59 -6.40 -15.56
CA LEU A 180 0.60 -7.17 -15.21
C LEU A 180 0.94 -7.05 -13.72
N ALA A 181 0.85 -5.84 -13.15
CA ALA A 181 1.05 -5.61 -11.71
C ALA A 181 0.01 -6.36 -10.87
N LYS A 182 -1.28 -6.19 -11.18
CA LYS A 182 -2.39 -6.89 -10.49
C LYS A 182 -2.25 -8.41 -10.55
N SER A 183 -1.93 -8.95 -11.72
CA SER A 183 -1.79 -10.39 -11.91
C SER A 183 -0.65 -10.98 -11.07
N ALA A 184 0.45 -10.24 -10.94
CA ALA A 184 1.61 -10.68 -10.16
C ALA A 184 1.36 -10.70 -8.65
N LEU A 185 0.48 -9.84 -8.14
CA LEU A 185 0.14 -9.78 -6.71
C LEU A 185 -0.72 -10.96 -6.24
N SER A 186 -1.27 -11.76 -7.16
CA SER A 186 -2.06 -12.95 -6.82
C SER A 186 -1.22 -14.18 -6.39
N GLY A 187 0.11 -14.11 -6.50
CA GLY A 187 1.04 -15.16 -6.07
C GLY A 187 2.10 -14.62 -5.12
N TYR A 188 2.11 -15.12 -3.88
CA TYR A 188 3.15 -14.78 -2.90
C TYR A 188 4.46 -15.50 -3.26
N THR A 189 5.43 -14.76 -3.81
CA THR A 189 6.83 -15.19 -3.94
C THR A 189 7.77 -14.06 -3.49
N ASP A 190 8.92 -14.41 -2.89
CA ASP A 190 9.93 -13.46 -2.36
C ASP A 190 10.43 -12.42 -3.39
N ARG A 191 10.24 -12.70 -4.68
CA ARG A 191 10.27 -11.69 -5.74
C ARG A 191 8.94 -11.72 -6.47
N PRO A 192 8.18 -10.61 -6.53
CA PRO A 192 7.00 -10.57 -7.37
C PRO A 192 7.43 -10.74 -8.82
N ILE A 193 6.68 -11.56 -9.54
CA ILE A 193 6.73 -11.62 -10.99
C ILE A 193 6.31 -10.23 -11.54
N ASN A 194 6.71 -9.86 -12.77
CA ASN A 194 6.44 -8.51 -13.31
C ASN A 194 6.92 -7.38 -12.37
N PHE A 195 8.09 -7.57 -11.74
CA PHE A 195 8.62 -6.70 -10.69
C PHE A 195 8.60 -5.21 -11.06
N ASP A 196 8.97 -4.87 -12.30
CA ASP A 196 9.03 -3.48 -12.75
C ASP A 196 7.64 -2.83 -12.83
N GLN A 197 6.60 -3.60 -13.11
CA GLN A 197 5.21 -3.13 -13.12
C GLN A 197 4.68 -3.02 -11.69
N VAL A 198 4.96 -4.00 -10.82
CA VAL A 198 4.56 -3.96 -9.40
C VAL A 198 5.27 -2.82 -8.63
N SER A 199 6.56 -2.63 -8.92
CA SER A 199 7.42 -1.65 -8.25
C SER A 199 7.69 -0.43 -9.13
N SER A 200 6.76 -0.10 -10.04
CA SER A 200 6.94 1.02 -10.96
C SER A 200 7.23 2.31 -10.21
N TYR A 201 8.23 3.06 -10.68
CA TYR A 201 8.47 4.41 -10.20
C TYR A 201 7.22 5.25 -10.40
N ARG A 202 6.85 6.03 -9.40
CA ARG A 202 5.59 6.78 -9.42
C ARG A 202 5.72 8.12 -8.74
N PHE A 203 5.04 9.12 -9.29
CA PHE A 203 5.05 10.49 -8.78
C PHE A 203 3.67 11.11 -8.91
N TYR A 204 3.19 11.70 -7.81
CA TYR A 204 1.94 12.46 -7.81
C TYR A 204 2.22 13.91 -8.19
N GLY A 205 1.67 14.36 -9.30
CA GLY A 205 1.89 15.71 -9.81
C GLY A 205 1.29 15.93 -11.20
N GLN A 206 1.33 17.16 -11.68
CA GLN A 206 0.64 17.55 -12.92
C GLN A 206 1.53 17.41 -14.16
N SER A 207 2.84 17.55 -14.00
CA SER A 207 3.77 17.60 -15.12
C SER A 207 5.02 16.74 -14.91
N ILE A 208 5.60 16.29 -16.02
CA ILE A 208 6.86 15.55 -15.98
C ILE A 208 8.03 16.45 -15.54
N ASP A 209 7.91 17.76 -15.74
CA ASP A 209 8.84 18.77 -15.21
C ASP A 209 8.85 18.80 -13.68
N GLU A 210 7.67 18.69 -13.03
CA GLU A 210 7.61 18.57 -11.58
C GLU A 210 8.34 17.31 -11.08
N TRP A 211 8.28 16.21 -11.83
CA TRP A 211 8.90 14.94 -11.46
C TRP A 211 10.41 14.88 -11.75
N LEU A 212 10.83 15.12 -13.00
CA LEU A 212 12.24 14.96 -13.42
C LEU A 212 13.06 16.26 -13.26
N GLY A 213 12.42 17.41 -13.43
CA GLY A 213 13.06 18.72 -13.28
C GLY A 213 14.27 18.96 -14.19
N ALA A 214 15.03 20.01 -13.86
CA ALA A 214 16.26 20.39 -14.54
C ALA A 214 17.48 19.48 -14.28
N PRO A 215 17.60 18.73 -13.16
CA PRO A 215 18.77 17.87 -12.92
C PRO A 215 18.96 16.72 -13.92
N VAL A 216 17.95 16.36 -14.72
CA VAL A 216 18.05 15.34 -15.77
C VAL A 216 18.21 16.02 -17.12
N SER A 217 19.16 15.56 -17.95
CA SER A 217 19.43 16.20 -19.23
C SER A 217 18.25 16.09 -20.19
N ALA A 218 18.16 17.01 -21.15
CA ALA A 218 17.12 16.97 -22.18
C ALA A 218 17.18 15.68 -23.02
N GLU A 219 18.37 15.13 -23.26
CA GLU A 219 18.59 13.87 -23.97
C GLU A 219 18.03 12.69 -23.19
N THR A 220 18.34 12.59 -21.88
CA THR A 220 17.78 11.55 -21.01
C THR A 220 16.27 11.67 -20.90
N ARG A 221 15.74 12.89 -20.79
CA ARG A 221 14.30 13.13 -20.75
C ARG A 221 13.60 12.64 -22.02
N LYS A 222 14.15 12.92 -23.21
CA LYS A 222 13.64 12.37 -24.48
C LYS A 222 13.59 10.83 -24.50
N LEU A 223 14.45 10.15 -23.73
CA LEU A 223 14.41 8.70 -23.58
C LEU A 223 13.34 8.23 -22.60
N VAL A 224 13.10 8.95 -21.50
CA VAL A 224 12.18 8.54 -20.42
C VAL A 224 10.74 8.89 -20.73
N GLU A 225 10.47 10.13 -21.14
CA GLU A 225 9.13 10.70 -21.24
C GLU A 225 8.14 9.87 -22.09
N PRO A 226 8.54 9.26 -23.22
CA PRO A 226 7.63 8.41 -24.02
C PRO A 226 7.14 7.14 -23.32
N TYR A 227 7.82 6.70 -22.26
CA TYR A 227 7.43 5.52 -21.48
C TYR A 227 6.58 5.88 -20.26
N VAL A 228 6.37 7.17 -19.99
CA VAL A 228 5.57 7.62 -18.85
C VAL A 228 4.09 7.46 -19.14
N TYR A 229 3.37 6.83 -18.23
CA TYR A 229 1.90 6.69 -18.30
C TYR A 229 1.26 7.32 -17.06
N ARG A 230 -0.03 7.65 -17.14
CA ARG A 230 -0.75 8.38 -16.09
C ARG A 230 -1.99 7.62 -15.63
N ARG A 231 -2.27 7.70 -14.33
CA ARG A 231 -3.49 7.18 -13.72
C ARG A 231 -3.72 7.85 -12.37
N ASP A 232 -4.96 8.26 -12.07
CA ASP A 232 -5.39 8.75 -10.75
C ASP A 232 -4.51 9.88 -10.16
N GLY A 233 -4.05 10.81 -11.02
CA GLY A 233 -3.17 11.92 -10.64
C GLY A 233 -1.69 11.54 -10.44
N PHE A 234 -1.34 10.27 -10.65
CA PHE A 234 0.03 9.78 -10.67
C PHE A 234 0.56 9.64 -12.10
N MET A 235 1.85 9.94 -12.25
CA MET A 235 2.67 9.47 -13.37
C MET A 235 3.46 8.24 -12.93
N PHE A 236 3.63 7.30 -13.85
CA PHE A 236 4.32 6.03 -13.61
C PHE A 236 5.37 5.77 -14.69
N PHE A 237 6.41 5.04 -14.30
CA PHE A 237 7.49 4.60 -15.20
C PHE A 237 8.02 3.23 -14.74
N ALA A 238 7.94 2.24 -15.63
CA ALA A 238 8.37 0.85 -15.37
C ALA A 238 9.48 0.37 -16.34
N ASP A 239 9.78 1.14 -17.39
CA ASP A 239 10.67 0.70 -18.49
C ASP A 239 12.14 1.10 -18.29
N ILE A 240 12.65 1.02 -17.06
CA ILE A 240 14.00 1.51 -16.74
C ILE A 240 15.10 0.81 -17.56
N GLU A 241 14.93 -0.47 -17.87
CA GLU A 241 15.85 -1.24 -18.71
C GLU A 241 15.99 -0.67 -20.14
N GLN A 242 14.88 -0.16 -20.70
CA GLN A 242 14.85 0.44 -22.05
C GLN A 242 15.65 1.74 -22.12
N VAL A 243 15.71 2.45 -21.00
CA VAL A 243 16.35 3.75 -20.89
C VAL A 243 17.81 3.59 -20.45
N ARG A 244 18.08 2.83 -19.39
CA ARG A 244 19.43 2.74 -18.81
C ARG A 244 20.44 2.11 -19.76
N SER A 245 20.00 1.21 -20.64
CA SER A 245 20.85 0.63 -21.70
C SER A 245 21.40 1.67 -22.69
N ARG A 246 20.79 2.86 -22.74
CA ARG A 246 21.17 3.97 -23.64
C ARG A 246 21.91 5.11 -22.92
N ILE A 247 22.02 5.06 -21.59
CA ILE A 247 22.70 6.07 -20.78
C ILE A 247 24.07 5.52 -20.36
N THR A 248 25.13 6.02 -21.00
CA THR A 248 26.51 5.58 -20.70
C THR A 248 27.14 6.35 -19.53
N ASN A 249 26.62 7.54 -19.21
CA ASN A 249 27.11 8.35 -18.10
C ASN A 249 26.47 7.92 -16.77
N ALA A 250 27.29 7.34 -15.88
CA ALA A 250 26.83 6.88 -14.57
C ALA A 250 26.28 8.01 -13.68
N ASP A 251 26.79 9.23 -13.78
CA ASP A 251 26.29 10.38 -13.01
C ASP A 251 24.93 10.86 -13.52
N GLU A 252 24.69 10.78 -14.83
CA GLU A 252 23.38 11.05 -15.43
C GLU A 252 22.36 10.00 -14.99
N LEU A 253 22.74 8.72 -15.02
CA LEU A 253 21.87 7.64 -14.57
C LEU A 253 21.56 7.74 -13.07
N GLN A 254 22.52 8.14 -12.23
CA GLN A 254 22.30 8.41 -10.81
C GLN A 254 21.34 9.59 -10.60
N ARG A 255 21.50 10.69 -11.37
CA ARG A 255 20.57 11.83 -11.32
C ARG A 255 19.17 11.42 -11.73
N LEU A 256 19.01 10.62 -12.79
CA LEU A 256 17.72 10.06 -13.20
C LEU A 256 17.10 9.22 -12.08
N ALA A 257 17.84 8.27 -11.48
CA ALA A 257 17.31 7.48 -10.36
C ALA A 257 16.79 8.35 -9.21
N LYS A 258 17.60 9.35 -8.80
CA LYS A 258 17.21 10.25 -7.70
C LYS A 258 15.89 10.96 -8.00
N GLN A 259 15.67 11.36 -9.25
CA GLN A 259 14.41 11.99 -9.65
C GLN A 259 13.26 10.99 -9.71
N LEU A 260 13.48 9.78 -10.24
CA LEU A 260 12.48 8.71 -10.27
C LEU A 260 12.02 8.30 -8.86
N LEU A 261 12.87 8.46 -7.85
CA LEU A 261 12.61 8.20 -6.43
C LEU A 261 11.99 9.40 -5.67
N ARG A 262 11.62 10.48 -6.36
CA ARG A 262 10.97 11.63 -5.71
C ARG A 262 9.60 11.29 -5.17
N HIS A 263 9.26 11.91 -4.06
CA HIS A 263 7.99 11.72 -3.38
C HIS A 263 7.30 13.05 -3.10
N ALA A 264 6.09 13.20 -3.63
CA ALA A 264 5.24 14.35 -3.34
C ALA A 264 4.53 14.17 -1.99
N THR A 265 4.79 15.08 -1.06
CA THR A 265 4.28 15.07 0.31
C THR A 265 3.76 16.47 0.64
N VAL A 266 3.33 16.71 1.88
CA VAL A 266 2.92 18.03 2.34
C VAL A 266 3.64 18.42 3.61
N LEU A 267 3.90 19.72 3.80
CA LEU A 267 4.13 20.33 5.11
C LEU A 267 2.77 20.74 5.69
N VAL A 268 2.62 20.60 7.00
CA VAL A 268 1.35 20.89 7.66
C VAL A 268 1.59 21.80 8.85
N HIS A 269 0.87 22.92 8.86
CA HIS A 269 0.89 23.86 9.97
C HIS A 269 -0.47 23.90 10.65
N LEU A 270 -0.46 23.86 11.98
CA LEU A 270 -1.60 24.09 12.83
C LEU A 270 -1.74 25.59 13.12
N ARG A 271 -2.97 26.07 13.01
CA ARG A 271 -3.45 27.32 13.58
C ARG A 271 -4.58 27.02 14.57
N VAL A 272 -4.58 27.69 15.72
CA VAL A 272 -5.67 27.60 16.70
C VAL A 272 -6.50 28.88 16.60
N PRO A 273 -7.61 28.89 15.83
CA PRO A 273 -8.45 30.08 15.73
C PRO A 273 -9.19 30.34 17.05
N PRO A 274 -9.62 31.58 17.34
CA PRO A 274 -10.37 31.91 18.56
C PRO A 274 -11.68 31.13 18.74
N SER A 275 -12.22 30.54 17.66
CA SER A 275 -13.43 29.71 17.67
C SER A 275 -13.20 28.28 18.18
N VAL A 276 -11.94 27.85 18.35
CA VAL A 276 -11.60 26.49 18.79
C VAL A 276 -10.98 26.55 20.19
N SER A 277 -11.43 25.66 21.07
CA SER A 277 -10.90 25.52 22.42
C SER A 277 -9.44 25.06 22.39
N LEU A 278 -8.57 25.78 23.08
CA LEU A 278 -7.17 25.37 23.25
C LEU A 278 -7.05 24.06 24.03
N ASP A 279 -7.97 23.81 24.98
CA ASP A 279 -7.98 22.55 25.74
C ASP A 279 -8.33 21.37 24.83
N ASP A 280 -9.25 21.52 23.87
CA ASP A 280 -9.60 20.46 22.91
C ASP A 280 -8.42 20.14 21.97
N VAL A 281 -7.73 21.19 21.50
CA VAL A 281 -6.52 21.03 20.67
C VAL A 281 -5.41 20.34 21.45
N ALA A 282 -5.22 20.74 22.72
CA ALA A 282 -4.25 20.10 23.59
C ALA A 282 -4.60 18.65 23.90
N GLU A 283 -5.89 18.32 24.05
CA GLU A 283 -6.36 16.95 24.24
C GLU A 283 -6.10 16.10 22.99
N TYR A 284 -6.49 16.60 21.82
CA TYR A 284 -6.35 15.89 20.55
C TYR A 284 -4.88 15.59 20.22
N TRP A 285 -4.03 16.62 20.20
CA TRP A 285 -2.61 16.43 19.89
C TRP A 285 -1.84 15.81 21.06
N GLY A 286 -2.33 15.98 22.29
CA GLY A 286 -1.73 15.47 23.52
C GLY A 286 -1.99 14.00 23.81
N ARG A 287 -2.67 13.28 22.91
CA ARG A 287 -2.93 11.85 23.06
C ARG A 287 -1.63 11.05 23.29
N GLY A 288 -1.75 9.96 24.07
CA GLY A 288 -0.62 9.19 24.57
C GLY A 288 0.06 9.82 25.79
N GLY A 289 -0.69 10.58 26.60
CA GLY A 289 -0.19 11.18 27.84
C GLY A 289 0.68 12.44 27.65
N ARG A 290 0.67 13.05 26.47
CA ARG A 290 1.54 14.18 26.07
C ARG A 290 0.88 15.56 26.20
N ARG A 291 -0.37 15.62 26.69
CA ARG A 291 -1.14 16.87 26.81
C ARG A 291 -0.42 17.95 27.61
N THR A 292 0.14 17.59 28.77
CA THR A 292 0.88 18.52 29.62
C THR A 292 2.18 19.01 28.99
N ASP A 293 2.81 18.17 28.16
CA ASP A 293 4.07 18.50 27.49
C ASP A 293 3.84 19.46 26.32
N LEU A 294 2.74 19.30 25.59
CA LEU A 294 2.41 20.13 24.43
C LEU A 294 1.71 21.45 24.81
N ARG A 295 0.98 21.50 25.93
CA ARG A 295 0.19 22.66 26.34
C ARG A 295 0.98 23.99 26.36
N PRO A 296 2.20 24.08 26.94
CA PRO A 296 2.95 25.33 26.95
C PRO A 296 3.30 25.85 25.55
N LEU A 297 3.62 24.94 24.61
CA LEU A 297 3.90 25.30 23.22
C LEU A 297 2.64 25.87 22.54
N LEU A 298 1.49 25.21 22.73
CA LEU A 298 0.21 25.65 22.18
C LEU A 298 -0.21 27.02 22.76
N GLU A 299 -0.10 27.22 24.08
CA GLU A 299 -0.37 28.49 24.75
C GLU A 299 0.56 29.62 24.27
N SER A 300 1.83 29.30 24.01
CA SER A 300 2.79 30.25 23.46
C SER A 300 2.42 30.64 22.02
N ALA A 301 2.06 29.67 21.19
CA ALA A 301 1.69 29.90 19.80
C ALA A 301 0.42 30.76 19.67
N VAL A 302 -0.62 30.50 20.47
CA VAL A 302 -1.83 31.33 20.49
C VAL A 302 -1.54 32.77 20.87
N ARG A 303 -0.61 33.00 21.81
CA ARG A 303 -0.20 34.36 22.21
C ARG A 303 0.67 35.06 21.17
N ALA A 304 1.48 34.30 20.44
CA ALA A 304 2.35 34.84 19.41
C ALA A 304 1.56 35.36 18.20
N ASN A 305 2.10 36.37 17.52
CA ASN A 305 1.55 36.94 16.27
C ASN A 305 0.07 37.37 16.35
N GLY A 306 -0.38 37.89 17.50
CA GLY A 306 -1.73 38.44 17.66
C GLY A 306 -2.85 37.41 17.54
N GLY A 307 -2.63 36.15 17.94
CA GLY A 307 -3.63 35.08 17.85
C GLY A 307 -3.51 34.20 16.60
N ALA A 308 -2.51 34.45 15.74
CA ALA A 308 -2.34 33.77 14.46
C ALA A 308 -1.10 32.84 14.42
N GLY A 309 -0.57 32.43 15.57
CA GLY A 309 0.61 31.55 15.61
C GLY A 309 0.40 30.27 14.80
N LEU A 310 1.35 30.01 13.90
CA LEU A 310 1.44 28.80 13.09
C LEU A 310 2.47 27.86 13.74
N ILE A 311 2.07 26.61 13.98
CA ILE A 311 2.94 25.57 14.52
C ILE A 311 3.10 24.49 13.46
N ASP A 312 4.33 24.15 13.06
CA ASP A 312 4.55 22.94 12.26
C ASP A 312 4.16 21.71 13.10
N ILE A 313 3.26 20.87 12.57
CA ILE A 313 2.72 19.76 13.36
C ILE A 313 3.76 18.72 13.73
N SER A 314 4.95 18.70 13.10
CA SER A 314 6.06 17.83 13.51
C SER A 314 6.45 18.00 14.98
N HIS A 315 6.23 19.20 15.55
CA HIS A 315 6.43 19.44 16.98
C HIS A 315 5.35 18.82 17.86
N LEU A 316 4.19 18.49 17.30
CA LEU A 316 3.04 17.88 17.98
C LEU A 316 3.01 16.35 17.82
N LEU A 317 3.75 15.79 16.87
CA LEU A 317 3.82 14.34 16.64
C LEU A 317 4.58 13.61 17.75
N PRO A 318 4.24 12.34 18.05
CA PRO A 318 5.04 11.51 18.96
C PRO A 318 6.42 11.20 18.38
N THR A 319 7.31 10.65 19.22
CA THR A 319 8.73 10.43 18.93
C THR A 319 8.97 9.71 17.60
N VAL A 320 8.36 8.54 17.38
CA VAL A 320 8.60 7.76 16.14
C VAL A 320 8.23 8.54 14.90
N ALA A 321 7.06 9.17 14.88
CA ALA A 321 6.64 9.96 13.73
C ALA A 321 7.54 11.18 13.52
N ARG A 322 7.86 11.93 14.59
CA ARG A 322 8.74 13.10 14.53
C ARG A 322 10.15 12.75 14.02
N ASP A 323 10.71 11.63 14.48
CA ASP A 323 12.06 11.20 14.14
C ASP A 323 12.19 10.67 12.71
N HIS A 324 11.09 10.30 12.07
CA HIS A 324 11.10 9.71 10.74
C HIS A 324 10.52 10.62 9.67
N LEU A 325 9.66 11.58 10.03
CA LEU A 325 8.96 12.44 9.08
C LEU A 325 9.89 13.11 8.06
N TYR A 326 9.57 12.93 6.77
CA TYR A 326 10.32 13.38 5.59
C TYR A 326 11.73 12.80 5.43
N ARG A 327 12.03 11.71 6.12
CA ARG A 327 13.32 11.02 6.02
C ARG A 327 13.18 9.74 5.21
N TYR A 328 14.29 9.38 4.57
CA TYR A 328 14.47 8.07 3.94
C TYR A 328 15.21 7.18 4.93
N PRO A 329 14.81 5.90 5.09
CA PRO A 329 15.57 4.95 5.88
C PRO A 329 17.05 4.98 5.47
N ARG A 330 17.94 5.08 6.46
CA ARG A 330 19.37 4.89 6.25
C ARG A 330 19.71 3.48 6.74
N PRO A 331 19.91 2.50 5.84
CA PRO A 331 20.33 1.17 6.26
C PRO A 331 21.64 1.26 7.05
N THR A 332 21.63 0.69 8.24
CA THR A 332 22.78 0.59 9.13
C THR A 332 23.31 -0.84 9.17
N VAL A 333 24.46 -1.06 9.82
CA VAL A 333 24.98 -2.41 10.05
C VAL A 333 24.04 -3.22 10.96
N GLU A 334 23.34 -2.56 11.89
CA GLU A 334 22.34 -3.21 12.74
C GLU A 334 21.15 -3.71 11.93
N ASP A 335 20.76 -3.01 10.86
CA ASP A 335 19.66 -3.48 10.00
C ASP A 335 20.02 -4.78 9.25
N LEU A 336 21.30 -5.16 9.16
CA LEU A 336 21.73 -6.44 8.59
C LEU A 336 21.37 -7.64 9.48
N SER A 337 21.14 -7.42 10.78
CA SER A 337 20.70 -8.48 11.70
C SER A 337 19.17 -8.53 11.86
N ARG A 338 18.45 -7.58 11.25
CA ARG A 338 16.98 -7.52 11.30
C ARG A 338 16.38 -8.34 10.15
N PRO A 339 15.25 -9.03 10.38
CA PRO A 339 14.61 -9.84 9.34
C PRO A 339 14.05 -8.98 8.21
N LEU A 340 13.57 -7.78 8.54
CA LEU A 340 12.97 -6.81 7.60
C LEU A 340 13.33 -5.38 8.00
N LEU A 341 13.26 -4.47 7.04
CA LEU A 341 13.34 -3.04 7.29
C LEU A 341 12.01 -2.51 7.84
N ALA A 342 12.08 -1.38 8.54
CA ALA A 342 10.91 -0.66 9.02
C ALA A 342 9.90 -0.40 7.88
N ASN A 343 8.68 -0.89 8.08
CA ASN A 343 7.59 -0.87 7.12
C ASN A 343 6.36 -0.13 7.69
N CYS A 344 5.25 -0.17 6.96
CA CYS A 344 4.01 0.49 7.36
C CYS A 344 3.45 -0.02 8.70
N LEU A 345 3.42 -1.34 8.92
CA LEU A 345 2.94 -1.96 10.16
C LEU A 345 3.82 -1.59 11.36
N TRP A 346 5.14 -1.77 11.23
CA TRP A 346 6.09 -1.37 12.29
C TRP A 346 5.92 0.11 12.64
N THR A 347 5.74 0.98 11.65
CA THR A 347 5.55 2.42 11.85
C THR A 347 4.25 2.73 12.59
N ALA A 348 3.15 2.10 12.18
CA ALA A 348 1.83 2.36 12.75
C ALA A 348 1.72 1.88 14.20
N LEU A 349 2.20 0.67 14.50
CA LEU A 349 2.14 0.08 15.83
C LEU A 349 3.11 0.76 16.82
N ASN A 350 4.22 1.30 16.33
CA ASN A 350 5.16 2.07 17.14
C ASN A 350 4.82 3.57 17.23
N PHE A 351 3.73 4.05 16.64
CA PHE A 351 3.47 5.48 16.53
C PHE A 351 3.56 6.23 17.87
N PHE A 352 3.03 5.67 18.96
CA PHE A 352 3.10 6.25 20.30
C PHE A 352 4.21 5.65 21.19
N ASN A 353 4.97 4.67 20.72
CA ASN A 353 6.00 4.02 21.53
C ASN A 353 7.24 4.93 21.60
N PRO A 354 7.71 5.36 22.79
CA PRO A 354 8.91 6.20 22.90
C PRO A 354 10.17 5.50 22.38
N THR A 355 10.22 4.17 22.58
CA THR A 355 11.23 3.28 22.02
C THR A 355 10.51 2.29 21.09
N PRO A 356 10.84 2.25 19.79
CA PRO A 356 10.21 1.30 18.87
C PRO A 356 10.43 -0.16 19.30
N ASP A 357 9.38 -0.96 19.16
CA ASP A 357 9.40 -2.41 19.32
C ASP A 357 9.63 -3.07 17.97
N ASP A 358 10.85 -3.58 17.78
CA ASP A 358 11.27 -4.24 16.54
C ASP A 358 10.64 -5.62 16.35
N ARG A 359 9.91 -6.16 17.34
CA ARG A 359 9.08 -7.36 17.12
C ARG A 359 8.00 -7.12 16.07
N PHE A 360 7.57 -5.87 15.87
CA PHE A 360 6.61 -5.51 14.81
C PHE A 360 7.21 -5.50 13.40
N LEU A 361 8.50 -5.78 13.24
CA LEU A 361 9.08 -6.09 11.93
C LEU A 361 8.60 -7.46 11.43
N ASP A 362 8.24 -8.37 12.34
CA ASP A 362 7.62 -9.65 12.02
C ASP A 362 6.13 -9.43 11.65
N PRO A 363 5.71 -9.74 10.42
CA PRO A 363 4.33 -9.55 9.98
C PRO A 363 3.30 -10.32 10.81
N GLU A 364 3.63 -11.53 11.31
CA GLU A 364 2.72 -12.34 12.10
C GLU A 364 2.47 -11.70 13.47
N ILE A 365 3.54 -11.23 14.11
CA ILE A 365 3.46 -10.51 15.40
C ILE A 365 2.69 -9.21 15.21
N ALA A 366 3.03 -8.41 14.20
CA ALA A 366 2.38 -7.13 13.95
C ALA A 366 0.87 -7.29 13.70
N LEU A 367 0.47 -8.26 12.88
CA LEU A 367 -0.94 -8.55 12.61
C LEU A 367 -1.67 -9.09 13.84
N ALA A 368 -1.02 -9.94 14.64
CA ALA A 368 -1.58 -10.45 15.89
C ALA A 368 -1.84 -9.30 16.87
N THR A 369 -0.87 -8.39 17.05
CA THR A 369 -1.00 -7.20 17.89
C THR A 369 -2.11 -6.28 17.42
N LEU A 370 -2.21 -5.99 16.11
CA LEU A 370 -3.30 -5.18 15.58
C LEU A 370 -4.67 -5.80 15.90
N LYS A 371 -4.79 -7.12 15.86
CA LYS A 371 -6.05 -7.83 16.20
C LYS A 371 -6.34 -7.87 17.70
N SER A 372 -5.33 -8.05 18.54
CA SER A 372 -5.50 -8.25 19.98
C SER A 372 -5.60 -6.94 20.76
N ASP A 373 -4.85 -5.92 20.35
CA ASP A 373 -4.60 -4.73 21.17
C ASP A 373 -5.35 -3.50 20.64
N TYR A 374 -6.01 -3.62 19.49
CA TYR A 374 -6.82 -2.56 18.89
C TYR A 374 -8.28 -3.01 18.74
N TYR A 375 -9.17 -2.03 18.57
CA TYR A 375 -10.58 -2.24 18.23
C TYR A 375 -10.98 -1.32 17.07
N VAL A 376 -11.96 -1.75 16.28
CA VAL A 376 -12.43 -0.98 15.13
C VAL A 376 -13.26 0.22 15.58
N VAL A 377 -13.00 1.39 15.00
CA VAL A 377 -13.79 2.62 15.16
C VAL A 377 -14.37 3.03 13.81
N GLN A 378 -15.59 3.58 13.83
CA GLN A 378 -16.34 3.93 12.61
C GLN A 378 -16.43 5.45 12.39
N ASP A 379 -16.29 6.22 13.46
CA ASP A 379 -16.36 7.67 13.46
C ASP A 379 -15.41 8.26 14.52
N ASN A 380 -15.45 9.58 14.66
CA ASN A 380 -14.67 10.34 15.65
C ASN A 380 -13.20 9.89 15.67
N PHE A 381 -12.58 9.83 14.50
CA PHE A 381 -11.19 9.43 14.36
C PHE A 381 -10.28 10.36 15.17
N GLN A 382 -9.28 9.77 15.81
CA GLN A 382 -8.37 10.44 16.72
C GLN A 382 -6.94 10.25 16.24
N LEU A 383 -6.07 11.18 16.63
CA LEU A 383 -4.63 11.07 16.38
C LEU A 383 -4.13 9.67 16.75
N GLY A 384 -3.43 9.01 15.84
CA GLY A 384 -2.83 7.71 16.11
C GLY A 384 -3.72 6.49 15.85
N ASP A 385 -4.98 6.68 15.45
CA ASP A 385 -5.79 5.57 14.95
C ASP A 385 -5.13 4.99 13.69
N VAL A 386 -5.01 3.66 13.62
CA VAL A 386 -4.39 2.96 12.52
C VAL A 386 -5.42 2.78 11.40
N VAL A 387 -5.12 3.32 10.23
CA VAL A 387 -5.94 3.19 9.03
C VAL A 387 -5.44 2.00 8.23
N ALA A 388 -6.22 0.93 8.19
CA ALA A 388 -5.90 -0.31 7.48
C ALA A 388 -6.60 -0.35 6.13
N PHE A 389 -5.81 -0.60 5.08
CA PHE A 389 -6.26 -0.79 3.71
C PHE A 389 -6.22 -2.27 3.39
N ALA A 390 -7.40 -2.86 3.21
CA ALA A 390 -7.53 -4.24 2.76
C ALA A 390 -8.14 -4.32 1.36
N ASP A 391 -7.77 -5.37 0.63
CA ASP A 391 -8.42 -5.71 -0.65
C ASP A 391 -9.83 -6.29 -0.42
N ARG A 392 -10.55 -6.59 -1.51
CA ARG A 392 -11.89 -7.21 -1.46
C ARG A 392 -11.93 -8.58 -0.78
N HIS A 393 -10.79 -9.25 -0.64
CA HIS A 393 -10.66 -10.56 0.01
C HIS A 393 -10.33 -10.41 1.50
N GLY A 394 -10.16 -9.18 2.00
CA GLY A 394 -9.80 -8.88 3.38
C GLY A 394 -8.30 -9.01 3.66
N ASN A 395 -7.45 -9.15 2.63
CA ASN A 395 -6.00 -9.18 2.81
C ASN A 395 -5.51 -7.76 3.08
N LEU A 396 -4.73 -7.59 4.14
CA LEU A 396 -4.11 -6.31 4.46
C LEU A 396 -3.02 -5.98 3.44
N VAL A 397 -3.20 -4.86 2.73
CA VAL A 397 -2.25 -4.35 1.74
C VAL A 397 -1.32 -3.31 2.35
N HIS A 398 -1.88 -2.36 3.10
CA HIS A 398 -1.15 -1.24 3.65
C HIS A 398 -1.78 -0.71 4.93
N VAL A 399 -0.98 -0.05 5.76
CA VAL A 399 -1.49 0.69 6.93
C VAL A 399 -0.87 2.08 7.00
N ALA A 400 -1.63 3.02 7.54
CA ALA A 400 -1.15 4.35 7.86
C ALA A 400 -1.68 4.76 9.24
N VAL A 401 -1.26 5.92 9.71
CA VAL A 401 -1.73 6.50 10.97
C VAL A 401 -2.52 7.75 10.68
N HIS A 402 -3.74 7.83 11.19
CA HIS A 402 -4.55 9.04 11.13
C HIS A 402 -3.91 10.16 11.95
N LEU A 403 -3.72 11.32 11.32
CA LEU A 403 -3.24 12.51 12.01
C LEU A 403 -4.39 13.44 12.38
N ALA A 404 -5.12 13.93 11.37
CA ALA A 404 -6.26 14.84 11.52
C ALA A 404 -6.92 15.09 10.15
N GLY A 405 -8.24 15.24 10.12
CA GLY A 405 -8.98 15.43 8.87
C GLY A 405 -8.69 14.32 7.85
N ASP A 406 -8.31 14.66 6.62
CA ASP A 406 -7.91 13.68 5.60
C ASP A 406 -6.41 13.29 5.67
N LEU A 407 -5.63 13.81 6.62
CA LEU A 407 -4.18 13.62 6.66
C LEU A 407 -3.79 12.35 7.39
N VAL A 408 -2.89 11.58 6.76
CA VAL A 408 -2.28 10.39 7.34
C VAL A 408 -0.76 10.46 7.31
N PHE A 409 -0.13 9.84 8.30
CA PHE A 409 1.30 9.57 8.36
C PHE A 409 1.56 8.13 7.92
N SER A 410 2.48 7.92 6.99
CA SER A 410 2.70 6.60 6.40
C SER A 410 4.17 6.37 6.04
N LYS A 411 4.61 5.13 6.20
CA LYS A 411 5.81 4.59 5.55
C LYS A 411 5.39 3.87 4.29
N ASN A 412 5.57 4.50 3.14
CA ASN A 412 5.02 4.01 1.87
C ASN A 412 5.84 2.83 1.32
N GLY A 413 5.55 1.61 1.77
CA GLY A 413 6.22 0.39 1.33
C GLY A 413 7.46 0.02 2.15
N THR A 414 8.02 -1.14 1.81
CA THR A 414 9.10 -1.81 2.56
C THR A 414 10.51 -1.39 2.14
N SER A 415 10.64 -0.58 1.09
CA SER A 415 11.94 -0.15 0.56
C SER A 415 12.63 0.91 1.44
N ALA A 416 13.96 0.84 1.52
CA ALA A 416 14.79 1.90 2.09
C ALA A 416 14.71 3.23 1.30
N LEU A 417 14.26 3.16 0.04
CA LEU A 417 14.11 4.31 -0.85
C LEU A 417 12.71 4.90 -0.84
N ALA A 418 11.84 4.43 0.06
CA ALA A 418 10.54 5.05 0.30
C ALA A 418 10.55 5.81 1.63
N PRO A 419 10.14 7.10 1.65
CA PRO A 419 10.21 7.91 2.85
C PRO A 419 9.03 7.66 3.78
N TRP A 420 9.17 8.15 5.01
CA TRP A 420 8.00 8.48 5.83
C TRP A 420 7.48 9.86 5.43
N SER A 421 6.18 9.97 5.21
CA SER A 421 5.55 11.19 4.73
C SER A 421 4.16 11.42 5.30
N ILE A 422 3.68 12.65 5.13
CA ILE A 422 2.29 13.03 5.38
C ILE A 422 1.64 13.25 4.03
N LEU A 423 0.47 12.65 3.85
CA LEU A 423 -0.32 12.84 2.65
C LEU A 423 -1.82 12.71 2.95
N PRO A 424 -2.68 13.26 2.08
CA PRO A 424 -4.12 12.97 2.13
C PRO A 424 -4.39 11.46 1.95
N LEU A 425 -5.40 10.93 2.64
CA LEU A 425 -5.82 9.52 2.55
C LEU A 425 -6.20 9.14 1.12
N SER A 426 -6.91 10.05 0.44
CA SER A 426 -7.28 9.93 -0.98
C SER A 426 -6.06 9.69 -1.89
N ARG A 427 -4.95 10.40 -1.63
CA ARG A 427 -3.68 10.22 -2.37
C ARG A 427 -3.00 8.90 -2.00
N LEU A 428 -3.08 8.48 -0.74
CA LEU A 428 -2.52 7.20 -0.31
C LEU A 428 -3.23 6.04 -1.00
N ARG A 429 -4.56 6.10 -1.12
CA ARG A 429 -5.36 5.12 -1.88
C ARG A 429 -4.89 5.03 -3.34
N GLY A 430 -4.70 6.16 -4.00
CA GLY A 430 -4.19 6.19 -5.38
C GLY A 430 -2.78 5.63 -5.53
N HIS A 431 -1.94 5.76 -4.49
CA HIS A 431 -0.57 5.24 -4.51
C HIS A 431 -0.48 3.70 -4.57
N TYR A 432 -1.53 3.02 -4.08
CA TYR A 432 -1.62 1.55 -4.00
C TYR A 432 -2.70 0.97 -4.93
N ALA A 433 -3.23 1.73 -5.89
CA ALA A 433 -4.37 1.32 -6.73
C ALA A 433 -4.13 0.03 -7.55
N GLU A 434 -2.88 -0.42 -7.70
CA GLU A 434 -2.54 -1.71 -8.30
C GLU A 434 -2.92 -2.92 -7.43
N TYR A 435 -3.17 -2.73 -6.12
CA TYR A 435 -3.52 -3.83 -5.22
C TYR A 435 -5.03 -4.05 -5.11
N ALA A 436 -5.84 -3.00 -5.21
CA ALA A 436 -7.29 -3.11 -5.15
C ALA A 436 -7.98 -1.93 -5.84
N ASP A 437 -9.08 -2.21 -6.52
CA ASP A 437 -10.03 -1.19 -6.99
C ASP A 437 -11.09 -0.90 -5.90
N ASP A 438 -11.51 -1.95 -5.17
CA ASP A 438 -12.48 -1.88 -4.08
C ASP A 438 -11.75 -2.01 -2.73
N TRP A 439 -11.44 -0.87 -2.12
CA TRP A 439 -10.76 -0.82 -0.83
C TRP A 439 -11.73 -1.01 0.32
N GLN A 440 -11.38 -1.92 1.23
CA GLN A 440 -11.95 -1.93 2.58
C GLN A 440 -11.03 -1.13 3.49
N ILE A 441 -11.45 0.11 3.82
CA ILE A 441 -10.72 0.99 4.72
C ILE A 441 -11.34 0.88 6.11
N THR A 442 -10.54 0.49 7.09
CA THR A 442 -10.97 0.37 8.49
C THR A 442 -10.04 1.15 9.40
N TYR A 443 -10.59 1.74 10.47
CA TYR A 443 -9.83 2.47 11.46
C TYR A 443 -9.76 1.65 12.75
N HIS A 444 -8.56 1.54 13.31
CA HIS A 444 -8.27 0.71 14.48
C HIS A 444 -7.68 1.59 15.58
N ARG A 445 -8.33 1.61 16.74
CA ARG A 445 -7.91 2.37 17.90
C ARG A 445 -7.28 1.45 18.93
N ARG A 446 -6.12 1.83 19.46
CA ARG A 446 -5.42 1.08 20.51
C ARG A 446 -6.25 1.10 21.80
N LYS A 447 -6.34 -0.03 22.51
CA LYS A 447 -7.24 -0.21 23.68
C LYS A 447 -6.82 0.55 24.94
N ASP A 448 -5.54 0.82 25.09
CA ASP A 448 -4.94 1.47 26.26
C ASP A 448 -4.78 3.00 26.10
N MET A 449 -5.40 3.59 25.07
CA MET A 449 -5.23 5.00 24.66
C MET A 449 -6.49 5.84 24.78
#